data_AF-A0A962MG63-F1
#
_entry.id   AF-A0A962MG63-F1
#
_cell.length_a   1.000
_cell.length_b   1.000
_cell.length_c   1.000
_cell.angle_alpha   90.00
_cell.angle_beta   90.00
_cell.angle_gamma   90.00
#
_symmetry.space_group_name_H-M   'P 1'
#
loop_
_entity.id
_entity.type
_entity.pdbx_description
1 polymer ?
#
loop_
_entity_poly.entity_id
_entity_poly.type
_entity_poly.pdbx_seq_one_letter_code
_entity_poly.pdbx_strand_id
1 'polypeptide(L)'
;MTDTTICPVVMPKWGLSMSEGRVGEWIAKEGETIRPGQELLDVETDKIAGTVEATDAGILRRRVAEPDQVLPVGALLGVLAEADTPDADIDAFIAQFNADFVPPEADEDSAESAYQWLELNGQKLRYTRQGNGDQTVLLIHGFGGDLDNWLF
;
A
#
# COMPACT_ATOMS: atom_id res chain seq x y z
N MET A 1 -16.66 -13.54 21.08
CA MET A 1 -15.58 -13.08 20.19
C MET A 1 -15.92 -11.64 19.92
N THR A 2 -15.24 -10.71 20.60
CA THR A 2 -15.38 -9.30 20.32
C THR A 2 -14.84 -9.11 18.92
N ASP A 3 -15.70 -8.75 17.98
CA ASP A 3 -15.32 -8.53 16.59
C ASP A 3 -14.64 -7.16 16.53
N THR A 4 -13.34 -7.14 16.85
CA THR A 4 -12.51 -5.95 16.84
C THR A 4 -12.47 -5.41 15.40
N THR A 5 -13.38 -4.48 15.11
CA THR A 5 -13.55 -3.94 13.77
C THR A 5 -12.52 -2.84 13.54
N ILE A 6 -11.44 -3.18 12.81
CA ILE A 6 -10.44 -2.23 12.33
C ILE A 6 -10.83 -1.81 10.90
N CYS A 7 -11.11 -0.53 10.70
CA CYS A 7 -11.50 0.03 9.41
C CYS A 7 -10.34 0.87 8.81
N PRO A 8 -9.80 0.49 7.64
CA PRO A 8 -8.80 1.29 6.96
C PRO A 8 -9.41 2.54 6.32
N VAL A 9 -8.71 3.67 6.43
CA VAL A 9 -8.97 4.88 5.64
C VAL A 9 -7.96 4.88 4.51
N VAL A 10 -8.44 4.79 3.26
CA VAL A 10 -7.57 4.64 2.08
C VAL A 10 -7.69 5.83 1.13
N MET A 11 -6.66 6.03 0.31
CA MET A 11 -6.65 7.04 -0.75
C MET A 11 -7.83 6.81 -1.71
N PRO A 12 -8.77 7.76 -1.85
CA PRO A 12 -9.95 7.56 -2.68
C PRO A 12 -9.63 7.62 -4.17
N LYS A 13 -10.52 7.06 -4.99
CA LYS A 13 -10.50 7.21 -6.44
C LYS A 13 -11.61 8.17 -6.89
N TRP A 14 -11.27 9.42 -7.22
CA TRP A 14 -12.23 10.42 -7.70
C TRP A 14 -12.33 10.52 -9.23
N GLY A 15 -11.41 9.88 -9.97
CA GLY A 15 -11.41 9.88 -11.43
C GLY A 15 -11.01 8.53 -12.01
N LEU A 16 -11.51 8.21 -13.20
CA LEU A 16 -11.16 6.96 -13.91
C LEU A 16 -9.65 6.87 -14.18
N SER A 17 -9.02 8.01 -14.48
CA SER A 17 -7.59 8.15 -14.77
C SER A 17 -6.75 8.58 -13.57
N MET A 18 -7.28 8.51 -12.34
CA MET A 18 -6.52 8.86 -11.14
C MET A 18 -5.69 7.66 -10.66
N SER A 19 -4.37 7.83 -10.65
CA SER A 19 -3.36 6.89 -10.13
C SER A 19 -3.03 7.11 -8.68
N GLU A 20 -2.93 8.39 -8.31
CA GLU A 20 -2.34 8.85 -7.07
C GLU A 20 -2.96 10.18 -6.63
N GLY A 21 -2.76 10.51 -5.35
CA GLY A 21 -3.14 11.77 -4.75
C GLY A 21 -2.05 12.22 -3.78
N ARG A 22 -1.93 13.54 -3.61
CA ARG A 22 -1.11 14.17 -2.59
C ARG A 22 -1.94 14.38 -1.34
N VAL A 23 -1.38 13.93 -0.22
CA VAL A 23 -1.95 14.09 1.13
C VAL A 23 -1.79 15.54 1.55
N GLY A 24 -2.89 16.18 1.89
CA GLY A 24 -2.94 17.52 2.42
C GLY A 24 -2.91 17.55 3.95
N GLU A 25 -3.60 18.52 4.53
CA GLU A 25 -3.67 18.67 5.98
C GLU A 25 -4.66 17.66 6.59
N TRP A 26 -4.28 17.07 7.73
CA TRP A 26 -5.20 16.28 8.56
C TRP A 26 -6.11 17.22 9.36
N ILE A 27 -7.41 17.15 9.07
CA ILE A 27 -8.45 17.89 9.79
C ILE A 27 -8.76 17.15 11.10
N ALA A 28 -8.88 15.82 11.02
CA ALA A 28 -9.14 14.94 12.17
C ALA A 28 -7.86 14.62 12.96
N LYS A 29 -8.00 14.52 14.29
CA LYS A 29 -6.87 14.23 15.20
C LYS A 29 -6.84 12.77 15.64
N GLU A 30 -5.65 12.25 15.91
CA GLU A 30 -5.51 10.95 16.56
C GLU A 30 -6.17 10.95 17.94
N GLY A 31 -6.94 9.90 18.23
CA GLY A 31 -7.78 9.76 19.41
C GLY A 31 -9.17 10.40 19.26
N GLU A 32 -9.47 11.07 18.14
CA GLU A 32 -10.78 11.69 17.92
C GLU A 32 -11.84 10.65 17.53
N THR A 33 -13.07 10.84 18.02
CA THR A 33 -14.23 10.03 17.60
C THR A 33 -14.77 10.54 16.27
N ILE A 34 -14.75 9.68 15.28
CA ILE A 34 -15.16 9.92 13.90
C ILE A 34 -16.55 9.35 13.64
N ARG A 35 -17.35 10.11 12.88
CA ARG A 35 -18.68 9.68 12.40
C ARG A 35 -18.67 9.54 10.88
N PRO A 36 -19.55 8.71 10.30
CA PRO A 36 -19.72 8.63 8.86
C PRO A 36 -20.06 10.01 8.28
N GLY A 37 -19.41 10.37 7.17
CA GLY A 37 -19.51 11.68 6.53
C GLY A 37 -18.72 12.80 7.23
N GLN A 38 -17.91 12.49 8.25
CA GLN A 38 -17.00 13.48 8.84
C GLN A 38 -15.74 13.62 7.99
N GLU A 39 -15.31 14.85 7.76
CA GLU A 39 -14.07 15.19 7.07
C GLU A 39 -12.83 14.74 7.87
N LEU A 40 -11.91 14.03 7.22
CA LEU A 40 -10.73 13.45 7.85
C LEU A 40 -9.44 14.19 7.49
N LEU A 41 -9.21 14.38 6.20
CA LEU A 41 -8.02 15.05 5.65
C LEU A 41 -8.29 15.58 4.25
N ASP A 42 -7.49 16.54 3.82
CA ASP A 42 -7.49 17.04 2.45
C ASP A 42 -6.64 16.13 1.53
N VAL A 43 -7.08 15.97 0.28
CA VAL A 43 -6.32 15.32 -0.78
C VAL A 43 -6.35 16.19 -2.03
N GLU A 44 -5.16 16.41 -2.59
CA GLU A 44 -4.96 17.13 -3.84
C GLU A 44 -4.55 16.15 -4.95
N THR A 45 -5.15 16.28 -6.12
CA THR A 45 -4.79 15.53 -7.33
C THR A 45 -4.45 16.53 -8.44
N ASP A 46 -3.91 16.06 -9.57
CA ASP A 46 -3.61 16.91 -10.73
C ASP A 46 -4.82 17.72 -11.25
N LYS A 47 -6.05 17.22 -11.02
CA LYS A 47 -7.28 17.82 -11.55
C LYS A 47 -8.19 18.45 -10.49
N ILE A 48 -8.20 17.90 -9.28
CA ILE A 48 -9.20 18.20 -8.25
C ILE A 48 -8.52 18.20 -6.88
N ALA A 49 -8.86 19.17 -6.04
CA ALA A 49 -8.62 19.11 -4.60
C ALA A 49 -9.96 18.87 -3.89
N GLY A 50 -9.97 18.06 -2.85
CA GLY A 50 -11.16 17.76 -2.07
C GLY A 50 -10.83 17.15 -0.71
N THR A 51 -11.87 16.88 0.06
CA THR A 51 -11.75 16.31 1.41
C THR A 51 -12.11 14.82 1.39
N VAL A 52 -11.30 14.00 2.07
CA VAL A 52 -11.63 12.60 2.33
C VAL A 52 -12.59 12.54 3.51
N GLU A 53 -13.77 11.97 3.29
CA GLU A 53 -14.79 11.78 4.32
C GLU A 53 -14.75 10.34 4.87
N ALA A 54 -15.05 10.18 6.16
CA ALA A 54 -15.13 8.88 6.80
C ALA A 54 -16.32 8.07 6.27
N THR A 55 -16.06 6.84 5.84
CA THR A 55 -17.13 5.88 5.46
C THR A 55 -17.72 5.18 6.68
N ASP A 56 -16.89 4.93 7.70
CA ASP A 56 -17.25 4.18 8.90
C ASP A 56 -17.13 5.05 10.16
N ALA A 57 -17.84 4.63 11.22
CA ALA A 57 -17.69 5.22 12.55
C ALA A 57 -16.52 4.56 13.30
N GLY A 58 -15.84 5.32 14.17
CA GLY A 58 -14.78 4.76 15.01
C GLY A 58 -13.96 5.83 15.71
N ILE A 59 -12.83 5.46 16.30
CA ILE A 59 -11.83 6.41 16.78
C ILE A 59 -10.69 6.43 15.76
N LEU A 60 -10.19 7.60 15.37
CA LEU A 60 -8.99 7.71 14.54
C LEU A 60 -7.78 7.31 15.38
N ARG A 61 -7.32 6.06 15.24
CA ARG A 61 -6.27 5.51 16.10
C ARG A 61 -4.87 5.80 15.59
N ARG A 62 -4.70 5.91 14.27
CA ARG A 62 -3.41 6.15 13.61
C ARG A 62 -3.59 7.01 12.37
N ARG A 63 -2.69 7.97 12.19
CA ARG A 63 -2.43 8.63 10.91
C ARG A 63 -1.17 8.01 10.31
N VAL A 64 -1.34 7.28 9.22
CA VAL A 64 -0.25 6.54 8.57
C VAL A 64 0.42 7.40 7.51
N ALA A 65 -0.36 8.19 6.78
CA ALA A 65 0.15 9.09 5.76
C ALA A 65 0.49 10.47 6.33
N GLU A 66 1.65 10.99 5.92
CA GLU A 66 2.12 12.32 6.31
C GLU A 66 1.66 13.39 5.30
N PRO A 67 1.41 14.64 5.74
CA PRO A 67 1.18 15.75 4.82
C PRO A 67 2.30 15.89 3.79
N ASP A 68 1.93 16.34 2.59
CA ASP A 68 2.81 16.46 1.41
C ASP A 68 3.27 15.15 0.77
N GLN A 69 2.88 13.99 1.31
CA GLN A 69 3.17 12.69 0.71
C GLN A 69 2.29 12.44 -0.52
N VAL A 70 2.87 11.93 -1.61
CA VAL A 70 2.12 11.44 -2.77
C VAL A 70 1.95 9.93 -2.63
N LEU A 71 0.70 9.47 -2.66
CA LEU A 71 0.33 8.07 -2.45
C LEU A 71 -0.60 7.57 -3.56
N PRO A 72 -0.45 6.32 -4.01
CA PRO A 72 -1.33 5.73 -5.01
C PRO A 72 -2.75 5.54 -4.46
N VAL A 73 -3.72 5.50 -5.36
CA VAL A 73 -5.12 5.17 -5.03
C VAL A 73 -5.17 3.82 -4.31
N GLY A 74 -5.92 3.78 -3.20
CA GLY A 74 -6.05 2.62 -2.32
C GLY A 74 -4.96 2.51 -1.24
N ALA A 75 -3.92 3.34 -1.26
CA ALA A 75 -2.90 3.35 -0.20
C ALA A 75 -3.52 3.73 1.16
N LEU A 76 -2.95 3.18 2.24
CA LEU A 76 -3.44 3.44 3.59
C LEU A 76 -3.09 4.86 4.04
N LEU A 77 -4.11 5.63 4.38
CA LEU A 77 -3.98 6.97 4.94
C LEU A 77 -4.03 6.95 6.47
N GLY A 78 -4.93 6.15 7.04
CA GLY A 78 -5.13 6.06 8.48
C GLY A 78 -5.97 4.86 8.87
N VAL A 79 -6.19 4.71 10.18
CA VAL A 79 -6.96 3.59 10.72
C VAL A 79 -7.98 4.08 11.74
N LEU A 80 -9.24 3.68 11.52
CA LEU A 80 -10.31 3.80 12.50
C LEU A 80 -10.46 2.47 13.23
N ALA A 81 -10.61 2.49 14.55
CA ALA A 81 -10.97 1.30 15.31
C ALA A 81 -11.71 1.66 16.60
N GLU A 82 -12.33 0.67 17.23
CA GLU A 82 -12.95 0.85 18.55
C GLU A 82 -11.91 1.12 19.65
N ALA A 83 -12.35 1.73 20.76
CA ALA A 83 -11.48 2.04 21.90
C ALA A 83 -10.84 0.79 22.54
N ASP A 84 -11.54 -0.34 22.52
CA ASP A 84 -11.07 -1.61 23.10
C ASP A 84 -10.02 -2.32 22.22
N THR A 85 -9.83 -1.86 20.98
CA THR A 85 -8.84 -2.43 20.06
C THR A 85 -7.43 -2.20 20.60
N PRO A 86 -6.63 -3.26 20.84
CA PRO A 86 -5.24 -3.14 21.25
C PRO A 86 -4.40 -2.42 20.18
N ASP A 87 -3.49 -1.54 20.59
CA ASP A 87 -2.59 -0.86 19.65
C ASP A 87 -1.74 -1.86 18.84
N ALA A 88 -1.36 -2.99 19.45
CA ALA A 88 -0.61 -4.05 18.78
C ALA A 88 -1.36 -4.65 17.57
N ASP A 89 -2.69 -4.78 17.66
CA ASP A 89 -3.50 -5.30 16.57
C ASP A 89 -3.62 -4.28 15.43
N ILE A 90 -3.65 -2.99 15.77
CA ILE A 90 -3.64 -1.89 14.80
C ILE A 90 -2.30 -1.83 14.07
N ASP A 91 -1.19 -1.92 14.79
CA ASP A 91 0.14 -1.91 14.20
C ASP A 91 0.36 -3.14 13.31
N ALA A 92 -0.13 -4.32 13.73
CA ALA A 92 -0.11 -5.54 12.92
C ALA A 92 -0.98 -5.40 11.66
N PHE A 93 -2.16 -4.80 11.77
CA PHE A 93 -3.03 -4.51 10.62
C PHE A 93 -2.36 -3.57 9.62
N ILE A 94 -1.74 -2.48 10.09
CA ILE A 94 -1.02 -1.53 9.23
C ILE A 94 0.14 -2.23 8.50
N ALA A 95 0.92 -3.03 9.22
CA ALA A 95 2.03 -3.77 8.64
C ALA A 95 1.55 -4.77 7.57
N GLN A 96 0.48 -5.50 7.85
CA GLN A 96 -0.11 -6.46 6.91
C GLN A 96 -0.69 -5.74 5.69
N PHE A 97 -1.46 -4.68 5.88
CA PHE A 97 -2.05 -3.88 4.80
C PHE A 97 -0.95 -3.37 3.86
N ASN A 98 0.10 -2.78 4.40
CA ASN A 98 1.21 -2.27 3.58
C ASN A 98 2.01 -3.37 2.88
N ALA A 99 2.10 -4.57 3.47
CA ALA A 99 2.79 -5.71 2.85
C ALA A 99 1.98 -6.31 1.68
N ASP A 100 0.65 -6.35 1.80
CA ASP A 100 -0.24 -6.90 0.77
C ASP A 100 -0.66 -5.88 -0.28
N PHE A 101 -0.52 -4.58 0.01
CA PHE A 101 -0.95 -3.52 -0.90
C PHE A 101 -0.03 -3.45 -2.13
N VAL A 102 -0.62 -3.74 -3.29
CA VAL A 102 0.00 -3.56 -4.61
C VAL A 102 -0.68 -2.39 -5.31
N PRO A 103 0.05 -1.28 -5.62
CA PRO A 103 -0.54 -0.11 -6.27
C PRO A 103 -1.16 -0.46 -7.64
N PRO A 104 -2.33 0.12 -8.00
CA PRO A 104 -3.03 -0.21 -9.23
C PRO A 104 -2.34 0.28 -10.52
N GLU A 105 -1.46 1.29 -10.41
CA GLU A 105 -0.60 1.80 -11.51
C GLU A 105 0.88 1.51 -11.23
N ALA A 106 1.17 0.48 -10.42
CA ALA A 106 2.40 -0.27 -10.63
C ALA A 106 2.27 -1.04 -11.95
N ASP A 107 2.16 -0.32 -13.08
CA ASP A 107 2.56 -0.82 -14.39
C ASP A 107 4.03 -1.22 -14.25
N GLU A 108 4.24 -2.53 -14.03
CA GLU A 108 5.36 -3.39 -14.42
C GLU A 108 6.83 -2.95 -14.20
N ASP A 109 7.12 -1.74 -13.70
CA ASP A 109 8.49 -1.18 -13.65
C ASP A 109 8.94 -0.83 -12.21
N SER A 110 8.02 -0.63 -11.26
CA SER A 110 8.37 -0.38 -9.84
C SER A 110 8.23 -1.60 -8.93
N ALA A 111 7.64 -2.68 -9.45
CA ALA A 111 7.85 -4.04 -8.98
C ALA A 111 8.73 -4.80 -9.98
N GLU A 112 9.79 -4.17 -10.51
CA GLU A 112 10.97 -4.94 -10.91
C GLU A 112 11.42 -5.70 -9.66
N SER A 113 11.02 -6.97 -9.61
CA SER A 113 11.75 -8.05 -8.98
C SER A 113 13.19 -7.62 -8.76
N ALA A 114 13.65 -7.46 -7.52
CA ALA A 114 15.00 -7.01 -7.23
C ALA A 114 15.99 -7.95 -7.92
N TYR A 115 16.37 -7.60 -9.15
CA TYR A 115 17.23 -8.38 -10.00
C TYR A 115 18.60 -8.28 -9.36
N GLN A 116 19.01 -9.37 -8.73
CA GLN A 116 20.31 -9.45 -8.10
C GLN A 116 21.33 -9.83 -9.17
N TRP A 117 22.50 -9.24 -9.06
CA TRP A 117 23.61 -9.54 -9.94
C TRP A 117 24.62 -10.39 -9.18
N LEU A 118 25.06 -11.47 -9.81
CA LEU A 118 26.10 -12.36 -9.30
C LEU A 118 27.23 -12.43 -10.33
N GLU A 119 28.46 -12.17 -9.91
CA GLU A 119 29.64 -12.43 -10.74
C GLU A 119 30.21 -13.81 -10.44
N LEU A 120 30.22 -14.69 -11.45
CA LEU A 120 30.83 -16.01 -11.36
C LEU A 120 31.82 -16.18 -12.52
N ASN A 121 33.06 -16.50 -12.21
CA ASN A 121 34.10 -16.83 -13.20
C ASN A 121 34.26 -15.77 -14.32
N GLY A 122 34.10 -14.48 -13.99
CA GLY A 122 34.19 -13.37 -14.94
C GLY A 122 32.94 -13.15 -15.80
N GLN A 123 31.83 -13.82 -15.49
CA GLN A 123 30.53 -13.64 -16.13
C GLN A 123 29.54 -13.02 -15.15
N LYS A 124 28.73 -12.08 -15.63
CA LYS A 124 27.71 -11.39 -14.84
C LYS A 124 26.36 -12.06 -15.07
N LEU A 125 25.79 -12.67 -14.03
CA LEU A 125 24.49 -13.32 -14.06
C LEU A 125 23.44 -12.44 -13.37
N ARG A 126 22.26 -12.32 -13.97
CA ARG A 126 21.09 -11.67 -13.38
C ARG A 126 20.14 -12.74 -12.87
N TYR A 127 19.66 -12.62 -11.64
CA TYR A 127 18.68 -13.56 -11.09
C TYR A 127 17.64 -12.85 -10.22
N THR A 128 16.50 -13.50 -10.06
CA THR A 128 15.46 -13.13 -9.09
C THR A 128 15.27 -14.29 -8.12
N ARG A 129 14.88 -13.99 -6.88
CA ARG A 129 14.55 -15.01 -5.88
C ARG A 129 13.10 -14.84 -5.48
N GLN A 130 12.34 -15.93 -5.58
CA GLN A 130 10.96 -15.98 -5.11
C GLN A 130 10.81 -17.11 -4.09
N GLY A 131 10.15 -16.81 -2.97
CA GLY A 131 9.88 -17.78 -1.90
C GLY A 131 11.04 -18.03 -0.92
N ASN A 132 10.73 -18.74 0.17
CA ASN A 132 11.65 -19.01 1.29
C ASN A 132 11.64 -20.49 1.75
N GLY A 133 11.27 -21.41 0.87
CA GLY A 133 11.19 -22.84 1.18
C GLY A 133 12.56 -23.54 1.25
N ASP A 134 12.60 -24.73 1.86
CA ASP A 134 13.82 -25.52 2.05
C ASP A 134 14.41 -26.09 0.73
N GLN A 135 13.60 -26.14 -0.34
CA GLN A 135 14.00 -26.66 -1.64
C GLN A 135 14.18 -25.52 -2.65
N THR A 136 15.41 -25.32 -3.11
CA THR A 136 15.73 -24.36 -4.16
C THR A 136 15.56 -24.99 -5.55
N VAL A 137 14.72 -24.39 -6.40
CA VAL A 137 14.61 -24.73 -7.82
C VAL A 137 15.29 -23.62 -8.62
N LEU A 138 16.26 -23.98 -9.47
CA LEU A 138 16.93 -23.04 -10.36
C LEU A 138 16.34 -23.14 -11.77
N LEU A 139 15.80 -22.03 -12.26
CA LEU A 139 15.26 -21.88 -13.61
C LEU A 139 16.25 -21.05 -14.44
N ILE A 140 16.76 -21.59 -15.53
CA ILE A 140 17.74 -20.93 -16.40
C ILE A 140 17.10 -20.70 -17.76
N HIS A 141 17.00 -19.44 -18.20
CA HIS A 141 16.51 -19.11 -19.54
C HIS A 141 17.66 -19.03 -20.55
N GLY A 142 17.36 -19.37 -21.81
CA GLY A 142 18.28 -19.24 -22.95
C GLY A 142 18.27 -17.82 -23.54
N PHE A 143 19.25 -17.55 -24.41
CA PHE A 143 19.41 -16.27 -25.09
C PHE A 143 18.22 -15.99 -26.04
N GLY A 144 17.51 -14.88 -25.82
CA GLY A 144 16.41 -14.42 -26.70
C GLY A 144 14.98 -14.67 -26.19
N GLY A 145 14.79 -15.19 -24.98
CA GLY A 145 13.49 -15.22 -24.31
C GLY A 145 13.24 -13.91 -23.54
N ASP A 146 12.03 -13.38 -23.63
CA ASP A 146 11.55 -12.33 -22.75
C ASP A 146 11.37 -12.93 -21.34
N LEU A 147 11.94 -12.27 -20.32
CA LEU A 147 12.06 -12.82 -18.96
C LEU A 147 10.74 -12.87 -18.20
N ASP A 148 9.76 -12.06 -18.62
CA ASP A 148 8.45 -11.94 -18.01
C ASP A 148 7.39 -12.79 -18.74
N ASN A 149 7.73 -13.32 -19.92
CA ASN A 149 6.82 -14.07 -20.76
C ASN A 149 7.20 -15.55 -20.91
N TRP A 150 6.74 -16.38 -19.97
CA TRP A 150 6.89 -17.84 -19.99
C TRP A 150 5.68 -18.48 -20.67
N LEU A 151 5.40 -18.12 -21.93
CA LEU A 151 4.38 -18.79 -22.73
C LEU A 151 4.88 -20.18 -23.15
N PHE A 152 4.22 -21.22 -22.65
CA PHE A 152 4.22 -22.56 -23.24
C PHE A 152 2.95 -22.77 -24.07
#